data_AF-I3Z0J4-F1
#
_entry.id   AF-I3Z0J4-F1
#
_cell.length_a   1.000
_cell.length_b   1.000
_cell.length_c   1.000
_cell.angle_alpha   90.00
_cell.angle_beta   90.00
_cell.angle_gamma   90.00
#
_symmetry.space_group_name_H-M   'P 1'
#
loop_
_entity.id
_entity.type
_entity.pdbx_description
1 polymer ?
#
loop_
_entity_poly.entity_id
_entity_poly.type
_entity_poly.pdbx_seq_one_letter_code
_entity_poly.pdbx_strand_id
1 'polypeptide(L)'
;MRKILLLIVIAFFISCSEKGAQSEKRTYTNDFIEVGQVKLEIDSLSDFNFPEFQVIQEDEQEMLLVMNRVNFSFDFYDLESDKKVKRTAIQKDDRFPIRALYGFWYHNVDSIFLFRQMSLNEISLIDRNGEIVTQYNPQEIDRTSQSSSHDEKYG
;
A
#
# COMPACT_ATOMS: atom_id res chain seq x y z
N MET A 1 5.77 -34.94 -51.58
CA MET A 1 5.64 -33.49 -51.26
C MET A 1 4.18 -33.03 -51.18
N ARG A 2 3.32 -33.26 -52.19
CA ARG A 2 1.90 -32.84 -52.19
C ARG A 2 1.03 -33.41 -51.04
N LYS A 3 1.33 -34.61 -50.54
CA LYS A 3 0.66 -35.22 -49.37
C LYS A 3 1.06 -34.60 -48.03
N ILE A 4 2.30 -34.09 -47.91
CA ILE A 4 2.81 -33.41 -46.71
C ILE A 4 2.19 -32.01 -46.59
N LEU A 5 2.04 -31.31 -47.72
CA LEU A 5 1.37 -30.02 -47.77
C LEU A 5 -0.09 -30.10 -47.29
N LEU A 6 -0.77 -31.22 -47.62
CA LEU A 6 -2.16 -31.47 -47.24
C LEU A 6 -2.32 -31.74 -45.73
N LEU A 7 -1.34 -32.40 -45.11
CA LEU A 7 -1.30 -32.62 -43.65
C LEU A 7 -1.08 -31.32 -42.86
N ILE A 8 -0.25 -30.41 -43.38
CA ILE A 8 0.01 -29.10 -42.75
C ILE A 8 -1.25 -28.22 -42.79
N VAL A 9 -1.98 -28.23 -43.90
CA VAL A 9 -3.24 -27.47 -44.04
C VAL A 9 -4.31 -28.01 -43.09
N ILE A 10 -4.43 -29.33 -42.93
CA ILE A 10 -5.38 -29.94 -41.98
C ILE A 10 -5.02 -29.60 -40.53
N ALA A 11 -3.73 -29.59 -40.17
CA ALA A 11 -3.29 -29.21 -38.83
C ALA A 11 -3.65 -27.77 -38.45
N PHE A 12 -3.67 -26.84 -39.42
CA PHE A 12 -4.10 -25.46 -39.21
C PHE A 12 -5.59 -25.33 -38.84
N PHE A 13 -6.45 -26.23 -39.33
CA PHE A 13 -7.88 -26.17 -39.05
C PHE A 13 -8.28 -26.76 -37.69
N ILE A 14 -7.40 -27.51 -37.02
CA ILE A 14 -7.69 -28.13 -35.72
C ILE A 14 -7.25 -27.21 -34.56
N SER A 15 -6.44 -26.18 -34.83
CA SER A 15 -5.87 -25.28 -33.80
C SER A 15 -6.84 -24.23 -33.22
N CYS A 16 -8.14 -24.30 -33.53
CA CYS A 16 -9.12 -23.34 -32.98
C CYS A 16 -10.43 -24.04 -32.61
N SER A 17 -10.38 -24.91 -31.61
CA SER A 17 -11.58 -25.33 -30.88
C SER A 17 -11.25 -25.64 -29.42
N GLU A 18 -10.50 -24.76 -28.77
CA GLU A 18 -10.76 -24.58 -27.34
C GLU A 18 -11.92 -23.61 -27.23
N LYS A 19 -13.12 -24.17 -27.04
CA LYS A 19 -14.16 -23.47 -26.28
C LYS A 19 -13.59 -23.37 -24.87
N GLY A 20 -12.71 -22.40 -24.66
CA GLY A 20 -12.27 -22.01 -23.34
C GLY A 20 -13.52 -21.91 -22.50
N ALA A 21 -13.54 -22.67 -21.40
CA ALA A 21 -14.61 -22.61 -20.41
C ALA A 21 -14.98 -21.14 -20.27
N GLN A 22 -16.21 -20.78 -20.63
CA GLN A 22 -16.73 -19.48 -20.28
C GLN A 22 -16.68 -19.47 -18.76
N SER A 23 -15.58 -18.94 -18.19
CA SER A 23 -15.63 -18.42 -16.84
C SER A 23 -16.79 -17.47 -16.91
N GLU A 24 -17.88 -17.79 -16.20
CA GLU A 24 -18.96 -16.86 -15.98
C GLU A 24 -18.27 -15.54 -15.63
N LYS A 25 -18.30 -14.59 -16.58
CA LYS A 25 -17.90 -13.23 -16.29
C LYS A 25 -18.94 -12.84 -15.27
N ARG A 26 -18.58 -12.92 -13.98
CA ARG A 26 -19.34 -12.27 -12.92
C ARG A 26 -19.38 -10.81 -13.34
N THR A 27 -20.48 -10.43 -13.95
CA THR A 27 -20.82 -9.03 -14.18
C THR A 27 -21.03 -8.48 -12.78
N TYR A 28 -19.95 -8.02 -12.16
CA TYR A 28 -20.07 -7.08 -11.06
C TYR A 28 -20.72 -5.85 -11.69
N THR A 29 -22.00 -5.67 -11.43
CA THR A 29 -22.62 -4.35 -11.58
C THR A 29 -21.89 -3.48 -10.57
N ASN A 30 -20.92 -2.70 -11.04
CA ASN A 30 -20.20 -1.71 -10.23
C ASN A 30 -21.14 -0.53 -9.93
N ASP A 31 -22.32 -0.83 -9.40
CA ASP A 31 -23.31 0.15 -9.00
C ASP A 31 -22.90 0.59 -7.59
N PHE A 32 -22.08 1.63 -7.54
CA PHE A 32 -21.77 2.29 -6.28
C PHE A 32 -22.98 3.09 -5.84
N ILE A 33 -23.43 2.86 -4.60
CA ILE A 33 -24.50 3.63 -3.97
C ILE A 33 -23.84 4.58 -2.98
N GLU A 34 -24.15 5.87 -3.11
CA GLU A 34 -23.75 6.86 -2.11
C GLU A 34 -24.46 6.56 -0.80
N VAL A 35 -23.69 6.18 0.23
CA VAL A 35 -24.21 5.87 1.57
C VAL A 35 -24.19 7.09 2.50
N GLY A 36 -23.43 8.11 2.16
CA GLY A 36 -23.29 9.33 2.96
C GLY A 36 -22.14 10.22 2.51
N GLN A 37 -21.97 11.33 3.22
CA GLN A 37 -20.90 12.30 3.02
C GLN A 37 -20.40 12.78 4.38
N VAL A 38 -19.11 13.07 4.46
CA VAL A 38 -18.45 13.70 5.62
C VAL A 38 -17.93 15.07 5.20
N LYS A 39 -18.05 16.08 6.07
CA LYS A 39 -17.56 17.44 5.80
C LYS A 39 -16.58 17.86 6.87
N LEU A 40 -15.29 17.63 6.61
CA LEU A 40 -14.24 17.93 7.57
C LEU A 40 -13.88 19.41 7.58
N GLU A 41 -13.91 20.03 8.76
CA GLU A 41 -13.37 21.37 8.96
C GLU A 41 -11.84 21.34 8.95
N ILE A 42 -11.22 22.10 8.06
CA ILE A 42 -9.75 22.25 7.96
C ILE A 42 -9.29 23.61 8.47
N ASP A 43 -8.06 23.67 8.99
CA ASP A 43 -7.42 24.93 9.43
C ASP A 43 -6.38 25.44 8.42
N SER A 44 -5.81 26.62 8.69
CA SER A 44 -4.78 27.23 7.83
C SER A 44 -3.47 26.45 7.70
N LEU A 45 -3.28 25.42 8.52
CA LEU A 45 -2.10 24.55 8.51
C LEU A 45 -2.42 23.19 7.89
N SER A 46 -3.66 22.97 7.46
CA SER A 46 -4.15 21.74 6.84
C SER A 46 -4.23 21.93 5.32
N ASP A 47 -3.97 20.87 4.57
CA ASP A 47 -4.23 20.82 3.14
C ASP A 47 -5.59 20.15 2.90
N PHE A 48 -6.35 20.63 1.90
CA PHE A 48 -7.58 19.96 1.47
C PHE A 48 -7.27 18.73 0.60
N ASN A 49 -6.07 18.68 0.03
CA ASN A 49 -5.59 17.55 -0.75
C ASN A 49 -4.68 16.66 0.11
N PHE A 50 -5.25 15.62 0.70
CA PHE A 50 -4.53 14.64 1.51
C PHE A 50 -4.56 13.25 0.86
N PRO A 51 -3.60 12.93 -0.03
CA PRO A 51 -3.54 11.62 -0.66
C PRO A 51 -3.18 10.48 0.30
N GLU A 52 -2.57 10.79 1.46
CA GLU A 52 -2.21 9.81 2.47
C GLU A 52 -3.09 9.93 3.71
N PHE A 53 -4.06 9.02 3.78
CA PHE A 53 -4.97 8.90 4.90
C PHE A 53 -5.29 7.44 5.19
N GLN A 54 -5.74 7.17 6.41
CA GLN A 54 -6.26 5.88 6.85
C GLN A 54 -7.48 6.13 7.75
N VAL A 55 -8.51 5.29 7.62
CA VAL A 55 -9.58 5.20 8.62
C VAL A 55 -9.10 4.24 9.70
N ILE A 56 -9.11 4.69 10.95
CA ILE A 56 -8.58 3.98 12.12
C ILE A 56 -9.64 3.90 13.22
N GLN A 57 -9.50 2.96 14.14
CA GLN A 57 -10.27 2.91 15.38
C GLN A 57 -9.34 3.22 16.56
N GLU A 58 -9.64 4.25 17.36
CA GLU A 58 -8.95 4.54 18.62
C GLU A 58 -10.00 4.67 19.72
N ASP A 59 -9.88 3.95 20.83
CA ASP A 59 -10.83 4.01 21.96
C ASP A 59 -12.32 3.89 21.57
N GLU A 60 -12.63 2.95 20.67
CA GLU A 60 -13.97 2.71 20.10
C GLU A 60 -14.50 3.83 19.19
N GLN A 61 -13.69 4.84 18.88
CA GLN A 61 -14.02 5.93 17.97
C GLN A 61 -13.42 5.71 16.58
N GLU A 62 -14.25 5.87 15.54
CA GLU A 62 -13.79 5.82 14.16
C GLU A 62 -13.24 7.19 13.76
N MET A 63 -11.99 7.22 13.27
CA MET A 63 -11.30 8.45 12.92
C MET A 63 -10.64 8.36 11.56
N LEU A 64 -10.56 9.50 10.88
CA LEU A 64 -9.70 9.69 9.73
C LEU A 64 -8.37 10.25 10.19
N LEU A 65 -7.32 9.45 10.04
CA LEU A 65 -5.94 9.86 10.25
C LEU A 65 -5.35 10.33 8.92
N VAL A 66 -4.92 11.59 8.88
CA VAL A 66 -4.34 12.24 7.70
C VAL A 66 -2.88 12.58 7.96
N MET A 67 -2.01 12.23 7.01
CA MET A 67 -0.63 12.70 7.03
C MET A 67 -0.53 14.08 6.37
N ASN A 68 -0.27 15.10 7.17
CA ASN A 68 -0.13 16.46 6.72
C ASN A 68 1.33 16.76 6.35
N ARG A 69 1.58 16.86 5.04
CA ARG A 69 2.91 17.15 4.50
C ARG A 69 3.33 18.61 4.63
N VAL A 70 2.38 19.54 4.79
CA VAL A 70 2.64 20.99 4.87
C VAL A 70 3.40 21.32 6.15
N ASN A 71 2.96 20.75 7.27
CA ASN A 71 3.52 21.01 8.59
C ASN A 71 4.20 19.78 9.23
N PHE A 72 4.30 18.68 8.49
CA PHE A 72 4.95 17.43 8.91
C PHE A 72 4.31 16.85 10.19
N SER A 73 3.00 16.61 10.14
CA SER A 73 2.21 16.13 11.27
C SER A 73 1.15 15.10 10.86
N PHE A 74 0.54 14.49 11.85
CA PHE A 74 -0.68 13.70 11.73
C PHE A 74 -1.87 14.47 12.26
N ASP A 75 -2.89 14.63 11.43
CA ASP A 75 -4.18 15.22 11.78
C ASP A 75 -5.21 14.10 11.99
N PHE A 76 -5.85 14.09 13.16
CA PHE A 76 -6.87 13.13 13.54
C PHE A 76 -8.22 13.80 13.47
N TYR A 77 -9.09 13.32 12.59
CA TYR A 77 -10.45 13.79 12.44
C TYR A 77 -11.42 12.74 12.97
N ASP A 78 -12.31 13.16 13.85
CA ASP A 78 -13.45 12.36 14.27
C ASP A 78 -14.52 12.40 13.18
N LEU A 79 -14.91 11.21 12.69
CA LEU A 79 -15.89 11.06 11.62
C LEU A 79 -17.33 11.19 12.11
N GLU A 80 -17.59 11.11 13.43
CA GLU A 80 -18.92 11.34 13.99
C GLU A 80 -19.18 12.84 14.21
N SER A 81 -18.18 13.57 14.73
CA SER A 81 -18.31 15.02 14.99
C SER A 81 -17.81 15.93 13.88
N ASP A 82 -17.31 15.38 12.77
CA ASP A 82 -16.78 16.10 11.60
C ASP A 82 -15.59 17.04 11.91
N LYS A 83 -14.90 16.83 13.03
CA LYS A 83 -13.91 17.76 13.57
C LYS A 83 -12.54 17.14 13.74
N LYS A 84 -11.51 17.97 13.56
CA LYS A 84 -10.15 17.61 13.98
C LYS A 84 -10.07 17.60 15.51
N VAL A 85 -9.73 16.45 16.07
CA VAL A 85 -9.58 16.24 17.52
C VAL A 85 -8.16 16.41 18.00
N LYS A 86 -7.16 16.07 17.15
CA LYS A 86 -5.75 16.08 17.54
C LYS A 86 -4.86 16.39 16.33
N ARG A 87 -3.74 17.06 16.60
CA ARG A 87 -2.59 17.16 15.70
C ARG A 87 -1.34 16.68 16.42
N THR A 88 -0.59 15.76 15.81
CA THR A 88 0.66 15.23 16.34
C THR A 88 1.79 15.55 15.38
N ALA A 89 2.70 16.44 15.75
CA ALA A 89 3.86 16.74 14.92
C ALA A 89 4.79 15.51 14.86
N ILE A 90 5.28 15.18 13.66
CA ILE A 90 6.32 14.17 13.49
C ILE A 90 7.64 14.85 13.85
N GLN A 91 8.31 14.37 14.90
CA GLN A 91 9.56 14.96 15.33
C GLN A 91 10.67 14.67 14.32
N LYS A 92 11.47 15.69 14.04
CA LYS A 92 12.70 15.53 13.26
C LYS A 92 13.79 15.04 14.19
N ASP A 93 14.41 13.91 13.87
CA ASP A 93 15.57 13.39 14.57
C ASP A 93 16.77 13.40 13.61
N ASP A 94 17.88 14.00 14.03
CA ASP A 94 19.12 14.03 13.26
C ASP A 94 19.73 12.64 13.09
N ARG A 95 19.48 11.72 14.04
CA ARG A 95 19.91 10.31 13.97
C ARG A 95 19.10 9.52 12.95
N PHE A 96 17.85 9.91 12.73
CA PHE A 96 16.88 9.22 11.89
C PHE A 96 16.20 10.19 10.91
N PRO A 97 16.96 10.73 9.93
CA PRO A 97 16.44 11.79 9.08
C PRO A 97 15.34 11.26 8.16
N ILE A 98 14.11 11.75 8.33
CA ILE A 98 13.00 11.42 7.44
C ILE A 98 13.10 12.29 6.17
N ARG A 99 13.83 11.79 5.17
CA ARG A 99 14.02 12.47 3.88
C ARG A 99 12.96 11.98 2.89
N ALA A 100 12.09 12.87 2.43
CA ALA A 100 11.02 12.55 1.46
C ALA A 100 10.04 11.47 1.96
N LEU A 101 9.23 11.85 2.95
CA LEU A 101 8.11 11.06 3.43
C LEU A 101 7.08 10.85 2.30
N TYR A 102 6.77 9.60 2.01
CA TYR A 102 5.84 9.23 0.94
C TYR A 102 4.52 8.71 1.45
N GLY A 103 4.53 7.99 2.57
CA GLY A 103 3.31 7.44 3.14
C GLY A 103 3.57 6.91 4.53
N PHE A 104 2.51 6.39 5.13
CA PHE A 104 2.57 5.82 6.45
C PHE A 104 1.62 4.62 6.57
N TRP A 105 1.81 3.83 7.61
CA TRP A 105 0.90 2.77 8.03
C TRP A 105 0.65 2.90 9.53
N TYR A 106 -0.61 3.08 9.91
CA TYR A 106 -1.01 3.11 11.31
C TYR A 106 -1.30 1.69 11.76
N HIS A 107 -0.49 1.15 12.67
CA HIS A 107 -0.78 -0.13 13.29
C HIS A 107 -1.54 0.03 14.60
N ASN A 108 -1.09 0.97 15.44
CA ASN A 108 -1.76 1.44 16.65
C ASN A 108 -1.11 2.77 17.08
N VAL A 109 -1.55 3.33 18.20
CA VAL A 109 -1.12 4.64 18.67
C VAL A 109 0.38 4.76 18.94
N ASP A 110 1.04 3.67 19.37
CA ASP A 110 2.48 3.63 19.66
C ASP A 110 3.28 2.95 18.54
N SER A 111 2.66 2.70 17.39
CA SER A 111 3.31 2.03 16.26
C SER A 111 2.79 2.55 14.93
N ILE A 112 3.39 3.64 14.48
CA ILE A 112 3.11 4.24 13.18
C ILE A 112 4.37 4.13 12.33
N PHE A 113 4.26 3.43 11.20
CA PHE A 113 5.37 3.23 10.27
C PHE A 113 5.37 4.34 9.22
N LEU A 114 6.53 4.94 8.98
CA LEU A 114 6.74 5.97 7.97
C LEU A 114 7.58 5.40 6.84
N PHE A 115 7.09 5.59 5.61
CA PHE A 115 7.74 5.10 4.40
C PHE A 115 8.38 6.23 3.61
N ARG A 116 9.60 5.98 3.16
CA ARG A 116 10.36 6.88 2.31
C ARG A 116 10.00 6.66 0.84
N GLN A 117 10.01 7.74 0.07
CA GLN A 117 9.80 7.67 -1.37
C GLN A 117 10.91 6.84 -2.04
N MET A 118 10.53 5.91 -2.91
CA MET A 118 11.45 5.06 -3.71
C MET A 118 12.42 4.19 -2.90
N SER A 119 12.17 3.95 -1.61
CA SER A 119 13.05 3.13 -0.76
C SER A 119 12.24 2.23 0.17
N LEU A 120 12.62 0.95 0.22
CA LEU A 120 12.16 0.03 1.27
C LEU A 120 13.10 0.01 2.48
N ASN A 121 14.25 0.69 2.37
CA ASN A 121 15.17 0.91 3.49
C ASN A 121 14.72 2.13 4.30
N GLU A 122 15.16 2.20 5.55
CA GLU A 122 14.95 3.31 6.48
C GLU A 122 13.46 3.53 6.84
N ILE A 123 12.69 2.45 6.98
CA ILE A 123 11.30 2.53 7.46
C ILE A 123 11.34 2.98 8.91
N SER A 124 10.81 4.17 9.20
CA SER A 124 10.86 4.74 10.55
C SER A 124 9.62 4.32 11.33
N LEU A 125 9.80 3.89 12.57
CA LEU A 125 8.71 3.65 13.52
C LEU A 125 8.60 4.85 14.44
N ILE A 126 7.42 5.41 14.58
CA ILE A 126 7.14 6.49 15.52
C ILE A 126 6.04 6.11 16.51
N ASP A 127 6.04 6.81 17.65
CA ASP A 127 5.06 6.65 18.71
C ASP A 127 3.90 7.67 18.64
N ARG A 128 3.05 7.68 19.67
CA ARG A 128 1.87 8.56 19.79
C ARG A 128 2.18 10.04 19.93
N ASN A 129 3.41 10.38 20.27
CA ASN A 129 3.92 11.74 20.43
C ASN A 129 4.63 12.22 19.15
N GLY A 130 4.75 11.33 18.15
CA GLY A 130 5.48 11.58 16.93
C GLY A 130 6.99 11.43 17.08
N GLU A 131 7.47 10.80 18.16
CA GLU A 131 8.90 10.53 18.39
C GLU A 131 9.34 9.29 17.61
N ILE A 132 10.53 9.37 16.99
CA ILE A 132 11.10 8.23 16.28
C ILE A 132 11.66 7.23 17.28
N VAL A 133 11.03 6.05 17.33
CA VAL A 133 11.42 4.94 18.19
C VAL A 133 12.63 4.20 17.59
N THR A 134 12.57 3.86 16.30
CA THR A 134 13.63 3.13 15.60
C THR A 134 13.48 3.22 14.07
N GLN A 135 14.48 2.73 13.33
CA GLN A 135 14.43 2.55 11.88
C GLN A 135 14.77 1.12 11.48
N TYR A 136 14.00 0.57 10.53
CA TYR A 136 14.20 -0.76 9.98
C TYR A 136 14.81 -0.70 8.59
N ASN A 137 15.81 -1.56 8.38
CA ASN A 137 16.35 -1.88 7.07
C ASN A 137 16.07 -3.36 6.79
N PRO A 138 15.30 -3.70 5.75
CA PRO A 138 15.13 -5.08 5.33
C PRO A 138 16.50 -5.73 5.12
N GLN A 139 16.71 -6.93 5.65
CA GLN A 139 17.96 -7.64 5.40
C GLN A 139 18.03 -8.05 3.93
N GLU A 140 19.19 -7.88 3.31
CA GLU A 140 19.46 -8.46 2.00
C GLU A 140 19.33 -9.98 2.12
N ILE A 141 18.37 -10.56 1.40
CA ILE A 141 18.24 -12.02 1.32
C ILE A 141 19.42 -12.52 0.48
N ASP A 142 20.35 -13.25 1.10
CA ASP A 142 21.45 -13.90 0.38
C ASP A 142 20.91 -15.05 -0.49
N ARG A 143 20.67 -14.73 -1.77
CA ARG A 143 20.15 -15.66 -2.78
C ARG A 143 21.17 -16.71 -3.22
N THR A 144 22.43 -16.63 -2.80
CA THR A 144 23.46 -17.61 -3.19
C THR A 144 23.27 -18.99 -2.54
N SER A 145 22.52 -19.05 -1.44
CA SER A 145 22.21 -20.30 -0.73
C SER A 145 21.15 -21.18 -1.42
N GLN A 146 20.46 -20.68 -2.45
CA GLN A 146 19.42 -21.43 -3.18
C GLN A 146 19.91 -22.06 -4.51
N SER A 147 21.12 -21.75 -4.98
CA SER A 147 21.63 -22.30 -6.26
C SER A 147 22.42 -23.60 -6.11
N SER A 148 22.66 -24.10 -4.90
CA SER A 148 23.52 -25.28 -4.66
C SER A 148 22.78 -26.62 -4.64
N SER A 149 21.46 -26.66 -4.87
CA SER A 149 20.68 -27.92 -4.81
C SER A 149 20.28 -28.51 -6.16
N HIS A 150 20.85 -28.08 -7.29
CA HIS A 150 20.46 -28.58 -8.62
C HIS A 150 21.54 -29.29 -9.45
N ASP A 151 22.77 -29.46 -8.95
CA ASP A 151 23.87 -30.10 -9.71
C ASP A 151 24.27 -31.51 -9.24
N GLU A 152 23.41 -32.24 -8.53
CA GLU A 152 23.62 -33.67 -8.24
C GLU A 152 22.49 -34.55 -8.79
N LYS A 153 22.44 -34.67 -10.12
CA LYS A 153 21.94 -35.88 -10.78
C LYS A 153 22.34 -35.81 -12.24
N TYR A 154 23.42 -36.49 -12.62
CA TYR A 154 23.71 -37.19 -13.88
C TYR A 154 25.23 -37.38 -13.95
N GLY A 155 25.71 -38.33 -13.15
CA GLY A 155 26.99 -39.02 -13.33
C GLY A 155 26.70 -40.47 -13.69
#